data_AF-A0A534LBM3-F1
#
_entry.id   AF-A0A534LBM3-F1
#
_cell.length_a   1.000
_cell.length_b   1.000
_cell.length_c   1.000
_cell.angle_alpha   90.00
_cell.angle_beta   90.00
_cell.angle_gamma   90.00
#
_symmetry.space_group_name_H-M   'P 1'
#
loop_
_entity.id
_entity.type
_entity.pdbx_description
1 polymer ?
#
loop_
_entity_poly.entity_id
_entity_poly.type
_entity_poly.pdbx_seq_one_letter_code
_entity_poly.pdbx_strand_id
1 'polypeptide(L)'
;MNCGSALSAGAGGASAAAAPMYPPAMPGLPSAWDADRRKQIDRTKTGLLLLLIGGLISWIPIVGILGGLLLLIGAILVILGRKAFGSTHARNVVIAIVLFFVGIIIGIITGVLFAAAVFSAIASQNQAALGAALASAFNTILIGAIIAAVVGGIASVLFTYALQKQTGKMLLWAGYVANLAISIAILAIIGPLVSNAINQATSGGTYNPAPINALQGQLNGLGYLSVIPALLFAAATYLAWSRVSHGEIPPPTTPPGMPMSTMPPPSGPSPPR
;
A
#
# COMPACT_ATOMS: atom_id res chain seq x y z
N MET A 1 -27.83 40.28 46.90
CA MET A 1 -27.20 39.02 46.43
C MET A 1 -27.01 39.16 44.93
N ASN A 2 -25.75 39.16 44.53
CA ASN A 2 -25.24 39.61 43.24
C ASN A 2 -24.53 38.43 42.53
N CYS A 3 -24.65 38.39 41.20
CA CYS A 3 -23.83 37.69 40.20
C CYS A 3 -23.40 36.23 40.45
N GLY A 4 -24.07 35.30 39.75
CA GLY A 4 -23.54 33.98 39.42
C GLY A 4 -23.49 33.80 37.90
N SER A 5 -22.31 34.00 37.33
CA SER A 5 -21.98 33.70 35.94
C SER A 5 -21.42 32.28 35.82
N ALA A 6 -21.82 31.55 34.77
CA ALA A 6 -20.99 30.49 34.16
C ALA A 6 -21.49 30.14 32.74
N LEU A 7 -20.81 30.74 31.76
CA LEU A 7 -20.27 30.11 30.54
C LEU A 7 -21.23 29.26 29.67
N SER A 8 -21.79 29.91 28.63
CA SER A 8 -22.17 29.23 27.39
C SER A 8 -20.91 28.73 26.68
N ALA A 9 -20.56 27.46 26.87
CA ALA A 9 -19.56 26.79 26.03
C ALA A 9 -20.16 26.57 24.64
N GLY A 10 -19.73 27.40 23.69
CA GLY A 10 -20.10 27.28 22.30
C GLY A 10 -19.77 25.90 21.76
N ALA A 11 -20.78 25.23 21.20
CA ALA A 11 -20.59 24.16 20.25
C ALA A 11 -19.86 24.78 19.04
N GLY A 12 -18.54 24.68 19.05
CA GLY A 12 -17.70 24.94 17.89
C GLY A 12 -18.06 23.95 16.81
N GLY A 13 -19.08 24.27 16.02
CA GLY A 13 -19.34 23.63 14.74
C GLY A 13 -18.08 23.81 13.91
N ALA A 14 -17.36 22.71 13.69
CA ALA A 14 -16.29 22.67 12.70
C ALA A 14 -16.88 23.22 11.40
N SER A 15 -16.39 24.39 10.98
CA SER A 15 -16.79 24.99 9.73
C SER A 15 -16.50 23.98 8.64
N ALA A 16 -17.55 23.56 7.92
CA ALA A 16 -17.38 22.83 6.68
C ALA A 16 -16.45 23.69 5.81
N ALA A 17 -15.25 23.19 5.57
CA ALA A 17 -14.28 23.85 4.71
C ALA A 17 -15.00 24.21 3.40
N ALA A 18 -15.13 25.51 3.15
CA ALA A 18 -15.81 26.03 1.98
C ALA A 18 -15.25 25.33 0.75
N ALA A 19 -16.14 24.66 -0.02
CA ALA A 19 -15.77 24.13 -1.30
C ALA A 19 -15.20 25.29 -2.14
N PRO A 20 -14.01 25.15 -2.76
CA PRO A 20 -13.44 26.21 -3.57
C PRO A 20 -14.46 26.62 -4.64
N MET A 21 -14.91 27.88 -4.55
CA MET A 21 -15.89 28.46 -5.46
C MET A 21 -15.14 28.82 -6.74
N TYR A 22 -15.18 27.91 -7.72
CA TYR A 22 -14.56 28.17 -9.02
C TYR A 22 -15.42 29.17 -9.81
N PRO A 23 -14.81 30.13 -10.53
CA PRO A 23 -15.54 31.07 -11.36
C PRO A 23 -16.35 30.32 -12.44
N PRO A 24 -17.54 30.82 -12.79
CA PRO A 24 -18.40 30.19 -13.80
C PRO A 24 -17.64 30.03 -15.12
N ALA A 25 -17.77 28.84 -15.71
CA ALA A 25 -17.07 28.48 -16.95
C ALA A 25 -17.45 29.46 -18.07
N MET A 26 -16.45 30.11 -18.67
CA MET A 26 -16.66 30.92 -19.88
C MET A 26 -16.97 29.98 -21.05
N PRO A 27 -18.00 30.28 -21.88
CA PRO A 27 -18.32 29.46 -23.05
C PRO A 27 -17.10 29.34 -23.99
N GLY A 28 -16.67 28.10 -24.27
CA GLY A 28 -15.58 27.80 -25.21
C GLY A 28 -14.18 27.66 -24.61
N LEU A 29 -13.98 27.98 -23.33
CA LEU A 29 -12.72 27.72 -22.62
C LEU A 29 -12.88 26.49 -21.70
N PRO A 30 -11.88 25.60 -21.60
CA PRO A 30 -11.91 24.53 -20.61
C PRO A 30 -12.15 25.15 -19.23
N SER A 31 -13.18 24.68 -18.51
CA SER A 31 -13.43 25.17 -17.17
C SER A 31 -12.20 24.89 -16.29
N ALA A 32 -11.93 25.74 -15.29
CA ALA A 32 -10.82 25.49 -14.35
C ALA A 32 -10.89 24.09 -13.71
N TRP A 33 -12.12 23.59 -13.55
CA TRP A 33 -12.44 22.22 -13.16
C TRP A 33 -11.92 21.16 -14.15
N ASP A 34 -12.08 21.36 -15.46
CA ASP A 34 -11.55 20.44 -16.48
C ASP A 34 -10.03 20.44 -16.52
N ALA A 35 -9.39 21.60 -16.31
CA ALA A 35 -7.94 21.71 -16.25
C ALA A 35 -7.36 20.98 -15.02
N ASP A 36 -7.96 21.17 -13.84
CA ASP A 36 -7.57 20.47 -12.61
C ASP A 36 -7.77 18.96 -12.71
N ARG A 37 -8.86 18.53 -13.37
CA ARG A 37 -9.13 17.11 -13.62
C ARG A 37 -8.11 16.49 -14.57
N ARG A 38 -7.78 17.15 -15.68
CA ARG A 38 -6.72 16.66 -16.62
C ARG A 38 -5.38 16.51 -15.91
N LYS A 39 -4.99 17.51 -15.11
CA LYS A 39 -3.75 17.47 -14.32
C LYS A 39 -3.71 16.29 -13.33
N GLN A 40 -4.84 15.97 -12.70
CA GLN A 40 -4.95 14.82 -11.81
C GLN A 40 -4.84 13.49 -12.57
N ILE A 41 -5.45 13.40 -13.76
CA ILE A 41 -5.36 12.22 -14.63
C ILE A 41 -3.92 12.00 -15.11
N ASP A 42 -3.24 13.06 -15.55
CA ASP A 42 -1.85 12.99 -15.99
C ASP A 42 -0.91 12.55 -14.86
N ARG A 43 -1.14 13.05 -13.64
CA ARG A 43 -0.41 12.58 -12.43
C ARG A 43 -0.64 11.10 -12.19
N THR A 44 -1.88 10.60 -12.22
CA THR A 44 -2.16 9.17 -12.05
C THR A 44 -1.55 8.32 -13.16
N LYS A 45 -1.57 8.79 -14.41
CA LYS A 45 -0.93 8.11 -15.55
C LYS A 45 0.58 7.98 -15.35
N THR A 46 1.25 9.08 -15.02
CA THR A 46 2.69 9.07 -14.72
C THR A 46 2.98 8.22 -13.50
N GLY A 47 2.15 8.28 -12.46
CA GLY A 47 2.31 7.49 -11.26
C GLY A 47 2.21 5.99 -11.50
N LEU A 48 1.23 5.54 -12.29
CA LEU A 48 1.10 4.14 -12.69
C LEU A 48 2.28 3.66 -13.54
N LEU A 49 2.82 4.51 -14.41
CA LEU A 49 4.00 4.19 -15.21
C LEU A 49 5.25 4.02 -14.32
N LEU A 50 5.43 4.91 -13.34
CA LEU A 50 6.52 4.79 -12.39
C LEU A 50 6.37 3.57 -11.48
N LEU A 51 5.14 3.20 -11.10
CA LEU A 51 4.88 1.97 -10.35
C LEU A 51 5.20 0.72 -11.16
N LEU A 52 4.83 0.71 -12.44
CA LEU A 52 5.14 -0.36 -13.38
C LEU A 52 6.65 -0.55 -13.50
N ILE A 53 7.37 0.52 -13.86
CA ILE A 53 8.82 0.46 -14.07
C ILE A 53 9.52 0.14 -12.75
N GLY A 54 9.13 0.81 -11.67
CA GLY A 54 9.65 0.59 -10.33
C GLY A 54 9.54 -0.86 -9.88
N GLY A 55 8.37 -1.49 -10.07
CA GLY A 55 8.16 -2.90 -9.74
C GLY A 55 8.94 -3.87 -10.64
N LEU A 56 9.12 -3.53 -11.92
CA LEU A 56 9.91 -4.33 -12.86
C LEU A 56 11.42 -4.25 -12.64
N ILE A 57 11.92 -3.19 -11.99
CA ILE A 57 13.35 -3.05 -11.68
C ILE A 57 13.68 -3.33 -10.21
N SER A 58 12.69 -3.34 -9.31
CA SER A 58 12.90 -3.48 -7.86
C SER A 58 13.50 -4.83 -7.45
N TRP A 59 13.36 -5.86 -8.29
CA TRP A 59 13.89 -7.20 -8.03
C TRP A 59 15.37 -7.35 -8.41
N ILE A 60 15.96 -6.41 -9.17
CA ILE A 60 17.37 -6.45 -9.58
C ILE A 60 18.24 -5.91 -8.43
N PRO A 61 19.20 -6.69 -7.90
CA PRO A 61 20.15 -6.21 -6.88
C PRO A 61 20.89 -4.95 -7.37
N ILE A 62 21.21 -4.01 -6.47
CA ILE A 62 21.80 -2.68 -6.75
C ILE A 62 20.81 -1.68 -7.40
N VAL A 63 20.07 -2.09 -8.43
CA VAL A 63 19.06 -1.24 -9.10
C VAL A 63 17.77 -1.12 -8.27
N GLY A 64 17.54 -2.04 -7.35
CA GLY A 64 16.35 -2.06 -6.49
C GLY A 64 16.14 -0.80 -5.65
N ILE A 65 17.19 -0.04 -5.31
CA ILE A 65 17.07 1.25 -4.62
C ILE A 65 16.36 2.27 -5.52
N LEU A 66 16.73 2.32 -6.80
CA LEU A 66 16.05 3.15 -7.79
C LEU A 66 14.61 2.66 -7.99
N GLY A 67 14.39 1.35 -8.05
CA GLY A 67 13.05 0.76 -8.09
C GLY A 67 12.15 1.20 -6.93
N GLY A 68 12.67 1.17 -5.70
CA GLY A 68 11.97 1.65 -4.51
C GLY A 68 11.64 3.14 -4.57
N LEU A 69 12.57 3.98 -5.04
CA LEU A 69 12.32 5.40 -5.28
C LEU A 69 11.22 5.64 -6.31
N LEU A 70 11.25 4.92 -7.44
CA LEU A 70 10.21 5.01 -8.47
C LEU A 70 8.84 4.57 -7.95
N LEU A 71 8.79 3.49 -7.16
CA LEU A 71 7.56 3.03 -6.53
C LEU A 71 6.98 4.08 -5.58
N LEU A 72 7.84 4.74 -4.79
CA LEU A 72 7.44 5.79 -3.86
C LEU A 72 6.87 7.01 -4.60
N ILE A 73 7.62 7.52 -5.58
CA ILE A 73 7.19 8.67 -6.39
C ILE A 73 5.91 8.34 -7.15
N GLY A 74 5.83 7.14 -7.74
CA GLY A 74 4.67 6.65 -8.45
C GLY A 74 3.42 6.57 -7.57
N ALA A 75 3.58 6.04 -6.35
CA ALA A 75 2.50 5.98 -5.37
C ALA A 75 1.99 7.39 -5.00
N ILE A 76 2.90 8.33 -4.71
CA ILE A 76 2.54 9.72 -4.39
C ILE A 76 1.74 10.36 -5.52
N LEU A 77 2.16 10.20 -6.78
CA LEU A 77 1.46 10.79 -7.92
C LEU A 77 0.03 10.24 -8.11
N VAL A 78 -0.18 8.93 -7.91
CA VAL A 78 -1.52 8.32 -7.93
C VAL A 78 -2.38 8.83 -6.78
N ILE A 79 -1.80 8.99 -5.57
CA ILE A 79 -2.50 9.54 -4.40
C ILE A 79 -2.95 10.99 -4.67
N LEU A 80 -2.11 11.81 -5.30
CA LEU A 80 -2.45 13.18 -5.67
C LEU A 80 -3.52 13.25 -6.77
N GLY A 81 -3.57 12.26 -7.66
CA GLY A 81 -4.59 12.17 -8.72
C GLY A 81 -5.92 11.55 -8.28
N ARG A 82 -6.04 11.06 -7.03
CA ARG A 82 -7.19 10.28 -6.56
C ARG A 82 -8.56 10.96 -6.72
N LYS A 83 -8.61 12.30 -6.68
CA LYS A 83 -9.85 13.09 -6.72
C LYS A 83 -10.56 12.99 -8.09
N ALA A 84 -9.83 12.71 -9.18
CA ALA A 84 -10.38 12.61 -10.52
C ALA A 84 -11.15 11.30 -10.81
N PHE A 85 -11.01 10.27 -9.95
CA PHE A 85 -11.51 8.91 -10.19
C PHE A 85 -12.64 8.50 -9.23
N GLY A 86 -13.28 9.45 -8.54
CA GLY A 86 -14.45 9.23 -7.69
C GLY A 86 -14.13 8.83 -6.23
N SER A 87 -15.17 8.85 -5.38
CA SER A 87 -15.06 8.61 -3.93
C SER A 87 -14.62 7.19 -3.58
N THR A 88 -15.00 6.19 -4.38
CA THR A 88 -14.60 4.79 -4.19
C THR A 88 -13.10 4.59 -4.37
N HIS A 89 -12.50 5.19 -5.41
CA HIS A 89 -11.05 5.12 -5.62
C HIS A 89 -10.31 5.85 -4.49
N ALA A 90 -10.77 7.06 -4.12
CA ALA A 90 -10.17 7.80 -3.01
C ALA A 90 -10.20 7.02 -1.69
N ARG A 91 -11.30 6.32 -1.38
CA ARG A 91 -11.40 5.47 -0.17
C ARG A 91 -10.44 4.29 -0.22
N ASN A 92 -10.36 3.58 -1.35
CA ASN A 92 -9.46 2.44 -1.51
C ASN A 92 -7.99 2.86 -1.40
N VAL A 93 -7.62 4.02 -1.97
CA VAL A 93 -6.27 4.59 -1.85
C VAL A 93 -5.95 4.93 -0.40
N VAL A 94 -6.88 5.51 0.36
CA VAL A 94 -6.67 5.80 1.79
C VAL A 94 -6.46 4.52 2.61
N ILE A 95 -7.27 3.48 2.38
CA ILE A 95 -7.10 2.18 3.05
C ILE A 95 -5.75 1.56 2.68
N ALA A 96 -5.35 1.62 1.41
CA ALA A 96 -4.06 1.13 0.95
C ALA A 96 -2.88 1.85 1.65
N ILE A 97 -2.98 3.18 1.84
CA ILE A 97 -1.98 3.94 2.59
C ILE A 97 -1.90 3.49 4.05
N VAL A 98 -3.04 3.30 4.72
CA VAL A 98 -3.07 2.82 6.11
C VAL A 98 -2.43 1.45 6.22
N LEU A 99 -2.80 0.51 5.34
CA LEU A 99 -2.22 -0.83 5.31
C LEU A 99 -0.72 -0.82 5.01
N PHE A 100 -0.25 0.11 4.17
CA PHE A 100 1.19 0.29 3.91
C PHE A 100 1.96 0.66 5.18
N PHE A 101 1.48 1.63 5.96
CA PHE A 101 2.10 1.97 7.25
C PHE A 101 2.01 0.83 8.27
N VAL A 102 0.90 0.11 8.33
CA VAL A 102 0.78 -1.09 9.16
C VAL A 102 1.83 -2.13 8.77
N GLY A 103 2.04 -2.36 7.47
CA GLY A 103 3.08 -3.25 6.96
C GLY A 103 4.49 -2.81 7.39
N ILE A 104 4.80 -1.51 7.32
CA ILE A 104 6.08 -0.97 7.82
C ILE A 104 6.25 -1.23 9.31
N ILE A 105 5.22 -0.97 10.11
CA ILE A 105 5.26 -1.20 11.57
C ILE A 105 5.52 -2.68 11.88
N ILE A 106 4.85 -3.60 11.19
CA ILE A 106 5.08 -5.05 11.34
C ILE A 106 6.53 -5.41 10.99
N GLY A 107 7.07 -4.85 9.90
CA GLY A 107 8.47 -5.04 9.49
C GLY A 107 9.45 -4.56 10.56
N ILE A 108 9.21 -3.38 11.13
CA ILE A 108 10.05 -2.82 12.21
C ILE A 108 9.97 -3.70 13.46
N ILE A 109 8.76 -4.07 13.90
CA ILE A 109 8.57 -4.90 15.10
C ILE A 109 9.29 -6.25 14.94
N THR A 110 9.10 -6.92 13.82
CA THR A 110 9.71 -8.23 13.55
C THR A 110 11.23 -8.14 13.43
N GLY A 111 11.75 -7.08 12.82
CA GLY A 111 13.19 -6.79 12.78
C GLY A 111 13.79 -6.51 14.17
N VAL A 112 13.10 -5.74 15.01
CA VAL A 112 13.53 -5.48 16.39
C VAL A 112 13.53 -6.75 17.23
N LEU A 113 12.50 -7.59 17.11
CA LEU A 113 12.43 -8.87 17.81
C LEU A 113 13.54 -9.82 17.37
N PHE A 114 13.84 -9.88 16.06
CA PHE A 114 14.96 -10.65 15.53
C PHE A 114 16.29 -10.16 16.11
N ALA A 115 16.56 -8.86 16.05
CA ALA A 115 17.78 -8.28 16.57
C ALA A 115 17.93 -8.55 18.08
N ALA A 116 16.86 -8.33 18.86
CA ALA A 116 16.85 -8.60 20.30
C ALA A 116 17.16 -10.08 20.61
N ALA A 117 16.57 -11.02 19.86
CA ALA A 117 16.85 -12.44 20.02
C ALA A 117 18.32 -12.79 19.71
N VAL A 118 18.89 -12.24 18.64
CA VAL A 118 20.31 -12.44 18.28
C VAL A 118 21.23 -11.84 19.34
N PHE A 119 20.99 -10.60 19.78
CA PHE A 119 21.81 -9.94 20.80
C PHE A 119 21.76 -10.68 22.14
N SER A 120 20.57 -11.11 22.58
CA SER A 120 20.41 -11.91 23.80
C SER A 120 21.18 -13.24 23.72
N ALA A 121 21.12 -13.89 22.56
CA ALA A 121 21.81 -15.15 22.32
C ALA A 121 23.35 -15.00 22.42
N ILE A 122 23.91 -13.97 21.78
CA ILE A 122 25.34 -13.66 21.83
C ILE A 122 25.76 -13.31 23.27
N ALA A 123 24.96 -12.52 23.98
CA ALA A 123 25.25 -12.12 25.36
C ALA A 123 25.26 -13.30 26.35
N SER A 124 24.49 -14.37 26.08
CA SER A 124 24.40 -15.53 26.96
C SER A 124 25.66 -16.41 27.01
N GLN A 125 26.60 -16.23 26.07
CA GLN A 125 27.80 -17.08 25.85
C GLN A 125 27.53 -18.61 25.83
N ASN A 126 26.27 -19.02 25.64
CA ASN A 126 25.85 -20.40 25.65
C ASN A 126 25.51 -20.84 24.22
N GLN A 127 26.34 -21.69 23.63
CA GLN A 127 26.19 -22.14 22.23
C GLN A 127 24.89 -22.93 21.98
N ALA A 128 24.39 -23.66 22.98
CA ALA A 128 23.09 -24.33 22.88
C ALA A 128 21.93 -23.32 22.92
N ALA A 129 22.05 -22.28 23.75
CA ALA A 129 21.08 -21.18 23.77
C ALA A 129 21.13 -20.35 22.47
N LEU A 130 22.31 -20.23 21.84
CA LEU A 130 22.49 -19.55 20.57
C LEU A 130 21.72 -20.22 19.43
N GLY A 131 21.80 -21.55 19.31
CA GLY A 131 21.05 -22.29 18.30
C GLY A 131 19.54 -22.14 18.43
N ALA A 132 19.01 -22.30 19.65
CA ALA A 132 17.57 -22.17 19.93
C ALA A 132 17.06 -20.73 19.72
N ALA A 133 17.82 -19.72 20.16
CA ALA A 133 17.46 -18.32 19.98
C ALA A 133 17.48 -17.91 18.51
N LEU A 134 18.47 -18.39 17.73
CA LEU A 134 18.56 -18.10 16.31
C LEU A 134 17.42 -18.77 15.54
N ALA A 135 17.09 -20.03 15.84
CA ALA A 135 15.94 -20.72 15.24
C ALA A 135 14.61 -20.00 15.55
N SER A 136 14.41 -19.55 16.80
CA SER A 136 13.25 -18.76 17.21
C SER A 136 13.18 -17.39 16.49
N ALA A 137 14.31 -16.70 16.36
CA ALA A 137 14.42 -15.43 15.67
C ALA A 137 14.05 -15.57 14.18
N PHE A 138 14.55 -16.62 13.52
CA PHE A 138 14.21 -16.93 12.13
C PHE A 138 12.73 -17.27 11.96
N ASN A 139 12.13 -18.03 12.89
CA ASN A 139 10.70 -18.29 12.83
C ASN A 139 9.87 -16.99 12.98
N THR A 140 10.29 -16.12 13.90
CA THR A 140 9.64 -14.81 14.12
C THR A 140 9.69 -13.93 12.87
N ILE A 141 10.86 -13.83 12.22
CA ILE A 141 11.00 -13.00 11.02
C ILE A 141 10.26 -13.59 9.82
N LEU A 142 10.21 -14.93 9.69
CA LEU A 142 9.47 -15.61 8.63
C LEU A 142 7.96 -15.44 8.79
N ILE A 143 7.41 -15.61 10.00
CA ILE A 143 6.00 -15.34 10.30
C ILE A 143 5.69 -13.86 10.05
N GLY A 144 6.56 -12.97 10.53
CA GLY A 144 6.48 -11.54 10.29
C GLY A 144 6.40 -11.18 8.81
N ALA A 145 7.24 -11.82 7.98
CA ALA A 145 7.25 -11.64 6.54
C ALA A 145 5.94 -12.09 5.87
N ILE A 146 5.33 -13.19 6.32
CA ILE A 146 4.01 -13.61 5.82
C ILE A 146 2.94 -12.60 6.17
N ILE A 147 2.89 -12.13 7.42
CA ILE A 147 1.90 -11.12 7.83
C ILE A 147 2.09 -9.85 7.01
N ALA A 148 3.35 -9.42 6.81
CA ALA A 148 3.67 -8.28 5.95
C ALA A 148 3.26 -8.52 4.50
N ALA A 149 3.43 -9.73 3.95
CA ALA A 149 3.00 -10.09 2.60
C ALA A 149 1.47 -10.09 2.45
N VAL A 150 0.72 -10.54 3.47
CA VAL A 150 -0.74 -10.48 3.51
C VAL A 150 -1.20 -9.02 3.49
N VAL A 151 -0.71 -8.20 4.41
CA VAL A 151 -1.11 -6.80 4.57
C VAL A 151 -0.70 -5.98 3.34
N GLY A 152 0.56 -6.12 2.91
CA GLY A 152 1.10 -5.43 1.74
C GLY A 152 0.44 -5.84 0.43
N GLY A 153 0.11 -7.13 0.27
CA GLY A 153 -0.61 -7.63 -0.89
C GLY A 153 -2.05 -7.13 -0.97
N ILE A 154 -2.75 -7.02 0.17
CA ILE A 154 -4.09 -6.40 0.19
C ILE A 154 -3.99 -4.91 -0.16
N ALA A 155 -2.96 -4.21 0.35
CA ALA A 155 -2.73 -2.81 0.02
C ALA A 155 -2.52 -2.61 -1.48
N SER A 156 -1.69 -3.43 -2.14
CA SER A 156 -1.42 -3.33 -3.58
C SER A 156 -2.66 -3.62 -4.43
N VAL A 157 -3.48 -4.60 -4.03
CA VAL A 157 -4.75 -4.90 -4.69
C VAL A 157 -5.69 -3.69 -4.60
N LEU A 158 -5.96 -3.18 -3.39
CA LEU A 158 -6.88 -2.06 -3.17
C LEU A 158 -6.46 -0.80 -3.91
N PHE A 159 -5.14 -0.54 -3.97
CA PHE A 159 -4.56 0.65 -4.59
C PHE A 159 -4.95 0.81 -6.06
N THR A 160 -4.92 -0.28 -6.84
CA THR A 160 -5.26 -0.26 -8.28
C THR A 160 -6.66 -0.78 -8.60
N TYR A 161 -7.35 -1.39 -7.62
CA TYR A 161 -8.63 -2.08 -7.81
C TYR A 161 -9.71 -1.26 -8.54
N ALA A 162 -9.88 0.01 -8.14
CA ALA A 162 -10.93 0.88 -8.69
C ALA A 162 -10.62 1.37 -10.12
N LEU A 163 -9.35 1.30 -10.53
CA LEU A 163 -8.92 1.70 -11.88
C LEU A 163 -9.07 0.56 -12.89
N GLN A 164 -9.30 -0.68 -12.45
CA GLN A 164 -9.29 -1.85 -13.32
C GLN A 164 -10.67 -2.35 -13.75
N LYS A 165 -10.72 -2.97 -14.95
CA LYS A 165 -11.85 -3.78 -15.45
C LYS A 165 -11.81 -5.19 -14.83
N GLN A 166 -12.84 -6.01 -15.08
CA GLN A 166 -12.98 -7.37 -14.52
C GLN A 166 -11.73 -8.24 -14.72
N THR A 167 -11.12 -8.20 -15.90
CA THR A 167 -9.88 -8.93 -16.23
C THR A 167 -8.70 -8.47 -15.38
N GLY A 168 -8.53 -7.16 -15.17
CA GLY A 168 -7.46 -6.62 -14.33
C GLY A 168 -7.64 -7.01 -12.86
N LYS A 169 -8.89 -7.02 -12.37
CA LYS A 169 -9.21 -7.46 -11.01
C LYS A 169 -8.88 -8.95 -10.80
N MET A 170 -9.16 -9.80 -11.79
CA MET A 170 -8.75 -11.22 -11.74
C MET A 170 -7.23 -11.34 -11.68
N LEU A 171 -6.48 -10.56 -12.49
CA LEU A 171 -5.02 -10.56 -12.44
C LEU A 171 -4.46 -10.10 -11.08
N LEU A 172 -5.06 -9.08 -10.45
CA LEU A 172 -4.65 -8.64 -9.12
C LEU A 172 -4.82 -9.73 -8.07
N TRP A 173 -5.98 -10.39 -8.06
CA TRP A 173 -6.23 -11.47 -7.11
C TRP A 173 -5.37 -12.70 -7.40
N ALA A 174 -5.14 -13.03 -8.68
CA ALA A 174 -4.21 -14.09 -9.07
C ALA A 174 -2.78 -13.77 -8.63
N GLY A 175 -2.32 -12.52 -8.82
CA GLY A 175 -1.01 -12.05 -8.35
C GLY A 175 -0.89 -12.09 -6.84
N TYR A 176 -1.94 -11.69 -6.10
CA TYR A 176 -1.98 -11.77 -4.65
C TYR A 176 -1.92 -13.21 -4.14
N VAL A 177 -2.73 -14.10 -4.70
CA VAL A 177 -2.75 -15.53 -4.32
C VAL A 177 -1.42 -16.19 -4.68
N ALA A 178 -0.85 -15.90 -5.85
CA ALA A 178 0.47 -16.40 -6.23
C ALA A 178 1.55 -15.90 -5.28
N ASN A 179 1.54 -14.61 -4.91
CA ASN A 179 2.48 -14.04 -3.94
C ASN A 179 2.40 -14.77 -2.60
N LEU A 180 1.19 -14.96 -2.07
CA LEU A 180 0.96 -15.67 -0.82
C LEU A 180 1.38 -17.14 -0.88
N ALA A 181 0.99 -17.85 -1.94
CA ALA A 181 1.32 -19.25 -2.13
C ALA A 181 2.84 -19.45 -2.22
N ILE A 182 3.55 -18.58 -2.95
CA ILE A 182 5.00 -18.61 -3.05
C ILE A 182 5.64 -18.27 -1.71
N SER A 183 5.17 -17.23 -0.98
CA SER A 183 5.69 -16.92 0.36
C SER A 183 5.51 -18.08 1.35
N ILE A 184 4.36 -18.76 1.32
CA ILE A 184 4.09 -19.93 2.17
C ILE A 184 4.96 -21.12 1.76
N ALA A 185 5.10 -21.40 0.46
CA ALA A 185 5.94 -22.48 -0.04
C ALA A 185 7.42 -22.26 0.30
N ILE A 186 7.91 -21.03 0.12
CA ILE A 186 9.24 -20.58 0.55
C ILE A 186 9.42 -20.86 2.04
N LEU A 187 8.47 -20.49 2.90
CA LEU A 187 8.53 -20.76 4.34
C LEU A 187 8.58 -22.27 4.64
N ALA A 188 7.71 -23.06 4.02
CA ALA A 188 7.61 -24.50 4.27
C ALA A 188 8.90 -25.25 3.88
N ILE A 189 9.60 -24.77 2.84
CA ILE A 189 10.86 -25.35 2.37
C ILE A 189 12.04 -24.84 3.19
N ILE A 190 12.12 -23.53 3.42
CA ILE A 190 13.29 -22.88 4.04
C ILE A 190 13.29 -23.04 5.56
N GLY A 191 12.14 -23.05 6.22
CA GLY A 191 12.05 -23.18 7.68
C GLY A 191 12.86 -24.38 8.22
N PRO A 192 12.62 -25.60 7.73
CA PRO A 192 13.41 -26.78 8.10
C PRO A 192 14.90 -26.66 7.72
N LEU A 193 15.21 -26.11 6.54
CA LEU A 193 16.58 -25.96 6.06
C LEU A 193 17.41 -24.99 6.93
N VAL A 194 16.80 -23.87 7.35
CA VAL A 194 17.41 -22.90 8.27
C VAL A 194 17.68 -23.56 9.63
N SER A 195 16.69 -24.25 10.20
CA SER A 195 16.87 -24.94 11.48
C SER A 195 18.01 -25.97 11.42
N ASN A 196 18.10 -26.73 10.33
CA ASN A 196 19.18 -27.70 10.13
C ASN A 196 20.55 -27.02 9.96
N ALA A 197 20.63 -25.95 9.17
CA ALA A 197 21.87 -25.20 8.97
C ALA A 197 22.37 -24.55 10.27
N ILE A 198 21.46 -24.01 11.10
CA ILE A 198 21.79 -23.46 12.41
C ILE A 198 22.33 -24.54 13.34
N ASN A 199 21.65 -25.69 13.42
CA ASN A 199 22.10 -26.80 14.26
C ASN A 199 23.49 -27.31 13.85
N GLN A 200 23.78 -27.39 12.55
CA GLN A 200 25.11 -27.79 12.04
C GLN A 200 26.18 -26.72 12.27
N ALA A 201 25.80 -25.44 12.24
CA ALA A 201 26.71 -24.32 12.50
C ALA A 201 27.12 -24.21 13.98
N THR A 202 26.32 -24.75 14.91
CA THR A 202 26.54 -24.64 16.36
C THR A 202 26.92 -25.95 17.05
N SER A 203 26.79 -27.10 16.40
CA SER A 203 27.04 -28.42 17.02
C SER A 203 28.51 -28.76 17.26
N GLY A 204 29.46 -28.06 16.63
CA GLY A 204 30.89 -28.41 16.61
C GLY A 204 31.74 -27.81 17.74
N GLY A 205 31.15 -27.16 18.75
CA GLY A 205 31.88 -26.44 19.81
C GLY A 205 32.59 -25.16 19.35
N THR A 206 32.74 -24.95 18.04
CA THR A 206 33.09 -23.68 17.40
C THR A 206 32.05 -23.32 16.35
N TYR A 207 31.80 -22.03 16.15
CA TYR A 207 30.84 -21.54 15.17
C TYR A 207 31.38 -21.76 13.75
N ASN A 208 30.66 -22.54 12.93
CA ASN A 208 31.00 -22.77 11.54
C ASN A 208 29.97 -22.10 10.60
N PRO A 209 30.34 -21.05 9.83
CA PRO A 209 29.42 -20.35 8.96
C PRO A 209 29.11 -21.08 7.63
N ALA A 210 29.84 -22.15 7.29
CA ALA A 210 29.71 -22.83 5.99
C ALA A 210 28.27 -23.31 5.66
N PRO A 211 27.50 -23.91 6.59
CA PRO A 211 26.12 -24.33 6.33
C PRO A 211 25.17 -23.16 6.02
N ILE A 212 25.40 -22.01 6.66
CA ILE A 212 24.59 -20.79 6.46
C ILE A 212 24.89 -20.17 5.10
N ASN A 213 26.16 -20.13 4.69
CA ASN A 213 26.56 -19.63 3.38
C ASN A 213 26.03 -20.51 2.24
N ALA A 214 26.03 -21.83 2.41
CA ALA A 214 25.44 -22.76 1.45
C ALA A 214 23.93 -22.54 1.28
N LEU A 215 23.23 -22.27 2.38
CA LEU A 215 21.81 -21.93 2.36
C LEU A 215 21.55 -20.63 1.59
N GLN A 216 22.40 -19.61 1.73
CA GLN A 216 22.27 -18.35 0.98
C GLN A 216 22.29 -18.56 -0.54
N GLY A 217 23.12 -19.49 -1.04
CA GLY A 217 23.13 -19.86 -2.46
C GLY A 217 21.80 -20.47 -2.93
N GLN A 218 21.17 -21.30 -2.11
CA GLN A 218 19.85 -21.90 -2.40
C GLN A 218 18.72 -20.85 -2.35
N LEU A 219 18.80 -19.90 -1.42
CA LEU A 219 17.83 -18.81 -1.28
C LEU A 219 17.81 -17.90 -2.51
N ASN A 220 18.98 -17.61 -3.11
CA ASN A 220 19.05 -16.82 -4.33
C ASN A 220 18.31 -17.49 -5.50
N GLY A 221 18.37 -18.84 -5.60
CA GLY A 221 17.64 -19.61 -6.59
C GLY A 221 16.11 -19.56 -6.39
N LEU A 222 15.65 -19.68 -5.14
CA LEU A 222 14.23 -19.57 -4.79
C LEU A 222 13.70 -18.13 -4.97
N GLY A 223 14.57 -17.12 -4.83
CA GLY A 223 14.24 -15.72 -5.07
C GLY A 223 13.68 -15.46 -6.47
N TYR A 224 14.08 -16.22 -7.49
CA TYR A 224 13.53 -16.10 -8.85
C TYR A 224 12.04 -16.45 -8.96
N LEU A 225 11.50 -17.28 -8.05
CA LEU A 225 10.06 -17.60 -8.05
C LEU A 225 9.20 -16.37 -7.74
N SER A 226 9.76 -15.36 -7.03
CA SER A 226 9.08 -14.10 -6.75
C SER A 226 8.81 -13.24 -7.99
N VAL A 227 9.43 -13.57 -9.13
CA VAL A 227 9.18 -12.89 -10.42
C VAL A 227 7.74 -13.11 -10.89
N ILE A 228 7.14 -14.28 -10.63
CA ILE A 228 5.77 -14.60 -11.07
C ILE A 228 4.75 -13.58 -10.53
N PRO A 229 4.62 -13.37 -9.20
CA PRO A 229 3.68 -12.38 -8.68
C PRO A 229 4.05 -10.96 -9.11
N ALA A 230 5.34 -10.63 -9.21
CA ALA A 230 5.79 -9.32 -9.67
C ALA A 230 5.30 -9.02 -11.09
N LEU A 231 5.40 -9.98 -12.01
CA LEU A 231 4.90 -9.86 -13.38
C LEU A 231 3.37 -9.76 -13.44
N LEU A 232 2.65 -10.49 -12.59
CA LEU A 232 1.18 -10.39 -12.52
C LEU A 232 0.73 -9.01 -12.02
N PHE A 233 1.37 -8.48 -10.98
CA PHE A 233 1.11 -7.12 -10.49
C PHE A 233 1.52 -6.05 -11.52
N ALA A 234 2.63 -6.24 -12.22
CA ALA A 234 3.06 -5.36 -13.29
C ALA A 234 2.06 -5.36 -14.46
N ALA A 235 1.61 -6.54 -14.91
CA ALA A 235 0.60 -6.66 -15.95
C ALA A 235 -0.73 -5.99 -15.55
N ALA A 236 -1.15 -6.17 -14.29
CA ALA A 236 -2.35 -5.51 -13.77
C ALA A 236 -2.19 -3.97 -13.72
N THR A 237 -1.00 -3.48 -13.38
CA THR A 237 -0.65 -2.05 -13.38
C THR A 237 -0.59 -1.48 -14.79
N TYR A 238 -0.07 -2.24 -15.75
CA TYR A 238 -0.05 -1.88 -17.17
C TYR A 238 -1.46 -1.75 -17.74
N LEU A 239 -2.36 -2.70 -17.44
CA LEU A 239 -3.76 -2.63 -17.87
C LEU A 239 -4.47 -1.39 -17.30
N ALA A 240 -4.20 -1.04 -16.03
CA ALA A 240 -4.72 0.17 -15.42
C ALA A 240 -4.16 1.43 -16.11
N TRP A 241 -2.85 1.46 -16.40
CA TRP A 241 -2.20 2.56 -17.10
C TRP A 241 -2.75 2.74 -18.52
N SER A 242 -2.85 1.65 -19.29
CA SER A 242 -3.38 1.65 -20.65
C SER A 242 -4.81 2.22 -20.67
N ARG A 243 -5.66 1.79 -19.73
CA ARG A 243 -7.02 2.31 -19.61
C ARG A 243 -7.06 3.82 -19.36
N VAL A 244 -6.27 4.31 -18.41
CA VAL A 244 -6.18 5.75 -18.10
C VAL A 244 -5.64 6.52 -19.31
N SER A 245 -4.69 5.94 -20.05
CA SER A 245 -4.13 6.55 -21.25
C SER A 245 -5.12 6.64 -22.42
N HIS A 246 -6.05 5.68 -22.53
CA HIS A 246 -7.12 5.68 -23.54
C HIS A 246 -8.38 6.46 -23.10
N GLY A 247 -8.36 7.10 -21.92
CA GLY A 247 -9.45 7.97 -21.47
C GLY A 247 -10.72 7.24 -20.99
N GLU A 248 -10.67 5.92 -20.75
CA GLU A 248 -11.80 5.12 -20.26
C GLU A 248 -12.07 5.31 -18.75
N ILE A 249 -12.08 6.57 -18.30
CA ILE A 249 -12.19 6.98 -16.91
C ILE A 249 -13.69 7.04 -16.54
N PRO A 250 -14.11 6.54 -15.36
CA PRO A 250 -15.49 6.66 -14.92
C PRO A 250 -16.01 8.11 -15.03
N PRO A 251 -17.25 8.33 -15.50
CA PRO A 251 -17.82 9.67 -15.61
C PRO A 251 -17.88 10.35 -14.23
N PRO A 252 -17.79 11.70 -14.17
CA PRO A 252 -17.78 12.44 -12.92
C PRO A 252 -19.03 12.10 -12.09
N THR A 253 -18.86 11.77 -10.81
CA THR A 253 -20.00 11.64 -9.88
C THR A 253 -20.61 12.98 -9.49
N THR A 254 -20.05 14.09 -9.98
CA THR A 254 -20.55 15.46 -9.78
C THR A 254 -20.65 16.16 -11.12
N PRO A 255 -21.88 16.39 -11.65
CA PRO A 255 -22.10 17.28 -12.76
C PRO A 255 -21.61 18.70 -12.41
N PRO A 256 -21.05 19.46 -13.37
CA PRO A 256 -20.83 20.88 -13.20
C PRO A 256 -22.18 21.57 -12.97
N GLY A 257 -22.38 22.13 -11.78
CA GLY A 257 -23.43 23.10 -11.46
C GLY A 257 -24.83 22.74 -11.96
N MET A 258 -25.52 21.80 -11.30
CA MET A 258 -26.93 22.12 -11.06
C MET A 258 -26.95 23.00 -9.82
N PRO A 259 -27.35 24.29 -9.91
CA PRO A 259 -27.73 24.99 -8.70
C PRO A 259 -28.72 24.06 -7.99
N MET A 260 -28.51 23.81 -6.69
CA MET A 260 -29.58 23.28 -5.88
C MET A 260 -30.75 24.22 -6.16
N SER A 261 -31.72 23.76 -6.95
CA SER A 261 -32.98 24.44 -7.12
C SER A 261 -33.49 24.59 -5.70
N THR A 262 -33.31 25.79 -5.16
CA THR A 262 -33.90 26.21 -3.91
C THR A 262 -35.38 26.04 -4.14
N MET A 263 -35.89 24.88 -3.74
CA MET A 263 -37.32 24.64 -3.69
C MET A 263 -37.86 25.83 -2.88
N PRO A 264 -38.75 26.67 -3.45
CA PRO A 264 -39.30 27.77 -2.70
C PRO A 264 -39.94 27.18 -1.44
N PRO A 265 -39.72 27.78 -0.25
CA PRO A 265 -40.38 27.30 0.95
C PRO A 265 -41.90 27.30 0.72
N PRO A 266 -42.63 26.27 1.18
CA PRO A 266 -44.08 26.21 1.00
C PRO A 266 -44.71 27.45 1.64
N SER A 267 -45.49 28.19 0.84
CA SER A 267 -46.23 29.36 1.30
C SER A 267 -47.23 28.95 2.39
N GLY A 268 -46.96 29.37 3.63
CA GLY A 268 -47.87 29.24 4.76
C GLY A 268 -49.08 30.18 4.66
N PRO A 269 -50.14 29.93 5.45
CA PRO A 269 -51.52 30.30 5.12
C PRO A 269 -51.84 31.79 5.21
N SER A 270 -52.70 32.24 4.31
CA SER A 270 -53.28 33.60 4.27
C SER A 270 -54.15 33.87 5.51
N PRO A 271 -54.12 35.08 6.10
CA PRO A 271 -54.98 35.41 7.23
C PRO A 271 -56.44 35.58 6.81
N PRO A 272 -57.41 35.25 7.70
CA PRO A 272 -58.84 35.40 7.43
C PRO A 272 -59.25 36.87 7.36
N ARG A 273 -60.17 37.17 6.44
CA ARG A 273 -60.91 38.44 6.35
C ARG A 273 -61.96 38.54 7.45
#